data_AF-A0A3L8D9J4-F1
#
_entry.id   AF-A0A3L8D9J4-F1
#
_cell.length_a   1.000
_cell.length_b   1.000
_cell.length_c   1.000
_cell.angle_alpha   90.00
_cell.angle_beta   90.00
_cell.angle_gamma   90.00
#
_symmetry.space_group_name_H-M   'P 1'
#
loop_
_entity.id
_entity.type
_entity.pdbx_description
1 polymer ?
#
loop_
_entity_poly.entity_id
_entity_poly.type
_entity_poly.pdbx_seq_one_letter_code
_entity_poly.pdbx_strand_id
1 'polypeptide(L)'
;MTPDRQIPMFSYDEGDFNFTVKPYDETESSLDRILRRTWQRAEEAKLFRYTLNIRSCKTLRGKYRFLAQLNPDRALHRRKPQSITSMLQPFSPMGFNFTKLTPQETLFDVGNGDGNDVVAINASPLEQGHSLLLTERFKCLPQVVTEHSLRKAIELCLLSGSRYLRFAFNSLCAHASVNHLHWHLYCLKQEMPLEYIDTRSYVSGVRLLVDYPAKGFCLKLSSFQDIGDLVARAFLVANYLQACQVAHNVYITRARSRASSELYDDVRIYIWARKSSTGVKDTTAFIPAVCELFGHLSIRDEEIYDKLTENDVIEDLNDITEEYFSLLRDELKDILEK
;
A
#
# COMPACT_ATOMS: atom_id res chain seq x y z
N MET A 1 -25.41 -10.29 25.80
CA MET A 1 -23.99 -10.70 25.87
C MET A 1 -23.70 -11.53 24.63
N THR A 2 -23.17 -10.92 23.57
CA THR A 2 -22.55 -11.67 22.47
C THR A 2 -21.35 -12.41 23.06
N PRO A 3 -21.11 -13.69 22.74
CA PRO A 3 -19.91 -14.38 23.20
C PRO A 3 -18.69 -13.55 22.77
N ASP A 4 -17.71 -13.43 23.66
CA ASP A 4 -16.40 -12.86 23.33
C ASP A 4 -15.90 -13.58 22.07
N ARG A 5 -16.03 -12.93 20.93
CA ARG A 5 -15.75 -13.56 19.64
C ARG A 5 -14.23 -13.54 19.51
N GLN A 6 -13.62 -14.67 19.83
CA GLN A 6 -12.18 -14.85 19.72
C GLN A 6 -11.73 -14.48 18.31
N ILE A 7 -10.75 -13.59 18.21
CA ILE A 7 -10.16 -13.16 16.94
C ILE A 7 -9.55 -14.40 16.28
N PRO A 8 -9.90 -14.72 15.01
CA PRO A 8 -9.33 -15.86 14.32
C PRO A 8 -7.81 -15.76 14.23
N MET A 9 -7.10 -16.87 14.46
CA MET A 9 -5.66 -16.98 14.22
C MET A 9 -5.39 -17.40 12.78
N PHE A 10 -4.42 -16.77 12.13
CA PHE A 10 -3.86 -17.20 10.86
C PHE A 10 -2.36 -17.46 11.04
N SER A 11 -1.97 -18.72 10.90
CA SER A 11 -0.58 -19.15 10.96
C SER A 11 -0.15 -19.65 9.58
N TYR A 12 1.12 -19.48 9.27
CA TYR A 12 1.72 -19.90 8.01
C TYR A 12 3.21 -20.17 8.21
N ASP A 13 3.81 -20.89 7.26
CA ASP A 13 5.25 -21.06 7.14
C ASP A 13 5.73 -20.75 5.70
N GLU A 14 7.03 -20.93 5.44
CA GLU A 14 7.62 -20.63 4.13
C GLU A 14 7.09 -21.53 3.01
N GLY A 15 6.59 -22.72 3.34
CA GLY A 15 5.97 -23.65 2.39
C GLY A 15 4.60 -23.20 1.88
N ASP A 16 3.96 -22.26 2.56
CA ASP A 16 2.67 -21.68 2.14
C ASP A 16 2.83 -20.55 1.10
N PHE A 17 4.06 -20.11 0.82
CA PHE A 17 4.31 -19.01 -0.12
C PHE A 17 4.07 -19.43 -1.57
N ASN A 18 3.23 -18.66 -2.26
CA ASN A 18 2.95 -18.83 -3.68
C ASN A 18 3.92 -17.96 -4.49
N PHE A 19 5.10 -18.46 -4.85
CA PHE A 19 6.07 -17.65 -5.64
C PHE A 19 5.60 -17.33 -7.06
N THR A 20 4.70 -18.16 -7.60
CA THR A 20 4.16 -18.01 -8.96
C THR A 20 2.65 -18.07 -8.94
N VAL A 21 2.00 -17.08 -9.55
CA VAL A 21 0.54 -17.02 -9.71
C VAL A 21 0.16 -16.96 -11.19
N LYS A 22 -0.90 -17.67 -11.59
CA LYS A 22 -1.43 -17.66 -12.95
C LYS A 22 -2.58 -16.65 -13.08
N PRO A 23 -2.66 -15.84 -14.16
CA PRO A 23 -3.70 -14.81 -14.29
C PRO A 23 -5.14 -15.32 -14.36
N TYR A 24 -5.34 -16.55 -14.87
CA TYR A 24 -6.66 -17.13 -15.19
C TYR A 24 -6.99 -18.41 -14.39
N ASP A 25 -6.11 -18.79 -13.47
CA ASP A 25 -6.17 -20.03 -12.69
C ASP A 25 -5.72 -19.69 -11.25
N GLU A 26 -6.43 -18.72 -10.64
CA GLU A 26 -6.18 -18.30 -9.26
C GLU A 26 -6.72 -19.37 -8.31
N THR A 27 -5.83 -20.02 -7.58
CA THR A 27 -6.19 -20.89 -6.47
C THR A 27 -6.44 -20.02 -5.23
N GLU A 28 -7.65 -20.09 -4.66
CA GLU A 28 -7.95 -19.39 -3.41
C GLU A 28 -7.07 -19.97 -2.29
N SER A 29 -6.06 -19.20 -1.86
CA SER A 29 -5.17 -19.60 -0.77
C SER A 29 -5.89 -19.56 0.58
N SER A 30 -5.26 -20.13 1.61
CA SER A 30 -5.75 -20.00 2.99
C SER A 30 -5.86 -18.54 3.44
N LEU A 31 -4.91 -17.67 3.03
CA LEU A 31 -4.95 -16.24 3.30
C LEU A 31 -6.14 -15.56 2.60
N ASP A 32 -6.32 -15.82 1.31
CA ASP A 32 -7.40 -15.21 0.52
C ASP A 32 -8.77 -15.58 1.10
N ARG A 33 -8.93 -16.84 1.50
CA ARG A 33 -10.14 -17.37 2.12
C ARG A 33 -10.45 -16.73 3.46
N ILE A 34 -9.46 -16.59 4.36
CA ILE A 34 -9.70 -15.97 5.67
C ILE A 34 -9.99 -14.47 5.52
N LEU A 35 -9.23 -13.76 4.67
CA LEU A 35 -9.45 -12.34 4.40
C LEU A 35 -10.84 -12.09 3.82
N ARG A 36 -11.22 -12.82 2.77
CA ARG A 36 -12.55 -12.68 2.15
C ARG A 36 -13.67 -12.96 3.16
N ARG A 37 -13.60 -14.07 3.90
CA ARG A 37 -14.66 -14.46 4.85
C ARG A 37 -14.80 -13.46 6.00
N THR A 38 -13.69 -13.01 6.57
CA THR A 38 -13.71 -12.09 7.72
C THR A 38 -14.12 -10.68 7.29
N TRP A 39 -13.67 -10.20 6.13
CA TRP A 39 -14.09 -8.93 5.57
C TRP A 39 -15.59 -8.91 5.21
N GLN A 40 -16.11 -9.96 4.59
CA GLN A 40 -17.55 -10.12 4.31
C GLN A 40 -18.39 -10.12 5.59
N ARG A 41 -17.93 -10.82 6.64
CA ARG A 41 -18.62 -10.79 7.95
C ARG A 41 -18.63 -9.40 8.57
N ALA A 42 -17.56 -8.62 8.41
CA ALA A 42 -17.52 -7.24 8.88
C ALA A 42 -18.49 -6.34 8.10
N GLU A 43 -18.68 -6.61 6.81
CA GLU A 43 -19.65 -5.92 5.95
C GLU A 43 -21.10 -6.24 6.37
N GLU A 44 -21.42 -7.52 6.54
CA GLU A 44 -22.72 -8.00 7.05
C GLU A 44 -23.05 -7.41 8.44
N ALA A 45 -22.03 -7.27 9.29
CA ALA A 45 -22.14 -6.66 10.61
C ALA A 45 -22.14 -5.12 10.59
N LYS A 46 -22.06 -4.48 9.42
CA LYS A 46 -22.07 -3.01 9.22
C LYS A 46 -20.99 -2.27 10.01
N LEU A 47 -19.79 -2.84 10.08
CA LEU A 47 -18.66 -2.24 10.81
C LEU A 47 -17.95 -1.13 10.03
N PHE A 48 -18.19 -1.03 8.72
CA PHE A 48 -17.68 0.05 7.88
C PHE A 48 -18.52 1.32 8.05
N ARG A 49 -17.92 2.49 7.81
CA ARG A 49 -18.61 3.79 7.90
C ARG A 49 -19.62 4.03 6.78
N TYR A 50 -19.48 3.30 5.69
CA TYR A 50 -20.38 3.29 4.53
C TYR A 50 -20.26 1.95 3.81
N THR A 51 -21.28 1.59 3.05
CA THR A 51 -21.21 0.45 2.12
C THR A 51 -20.36 0.85 0.93
N LEU A 52 -19.35 0.05 0.59
CA LEU A 52 -18.51 0.31 -0.57
C LEU A 52 -19.36 0.39 -1.85
N ASN A 53 -19.34 1.55 -2.49
CA ASN A 53 -20.12 1.82 -3.69
C ASN A 53 -19.29 2.66 -4.68
N ILE A 54 -18.57 1.97 -5.57
CA ILE A 54 -17.87 2.62 -6.68
C ILE A 54 -18.90 2.92 -7.75
N ARG A 55 -19.31 4.20 -7.86
CA ARG A 55 -20.41 4.62 -8.74
C ARG A 55 -20.07 4.51 -10.21
N SER A 56 -18.80 4.73 -10.55
CA SER A 56 -18.31 4.69 -11.93
C SER A 56 -16.82 4.38 -11.95
N CYS A 57 -16.39 3.76 -13.04
CA CYS A 57 -15.00 3.40 -13.26
C CYS A 57 -14.65 3.62 -14.74
N LYS A 58 -13.49 4.22 -15.01
CA LYS A 58 -12.96 4.36 -16.38
C LYS A 58 -11.44 4.21 -16.40
N THR A 59 -10.95 3.63 -17.48
CA THR A 59 -9.53 3.70 -17.83
C THR A 59 -9.29 4.99 -18.61
N LEU A 60 -8.37 5.83 -18.15
CA LEU A 60 -7.98 7.04 -18.88
C LEU A 60 -7.31 6.65 -20.21
N ARG A 61 -7.58 7.44 -21.25
CA ARG A 61 -7.00 7.19 -22.58
C ARG A 61 -5.56 7.70 -22.61
N GLY A 62 -4.63 6.81 -22.95
CA GLY A 62 -3.24 7.15 -23.18
C GLY A 62 -2.31 5.96 -22.93
N LYS A 63 -1.02 6.25 -22.71
CA LYS A 63 0.06 5.27 -22.58
C LYS A 63 -0.03 4.50 -21.25
N TYR A 64 -0.38 5.18 -20.17
CA TYR A 64 -0.33 4.64 -18.82
C TYR A 64 -1.65 4.03 -18.35
N ARG A 65 -2.77 4.34 -19.03
CA ARG A 65 -4.06 3.70 -18.84
C ARG A 65 -4.49 3.67 -17.37
N PHE A 66 -4.36 4.81 -16.69
CA PHE A 66 -4.72 4.91 -15.27
C PHE A 66 -6.18 4.53 -15.03
N LEU A 67 -6.44 3.88 -13.90
CA LEU A 67 -7.78 3.49 -13.48
C LEU A 67 -8.38 4.59 -12.60
N ALA A 68 -9.38 5.29 -13.09
CA ALA A 68 -10.14 6.26 -12.30
C ALA A 68 -11.44 5.62 -11.78
N GLN A 69 -11.68 5.73 -10.48
CA GLN A 69 -12.91 5.28 -9.82
C GLN A 69 -13.57 6.43 -9.07
N LEU A 70 -14.86 6.65 -9.31
CA LEU A 70 -15.68 7.64 -8.62
C LEU A 70 -16.32 7.02 -7.37
N ASN A 71 -15.88 7.46 -6.20
CA ASN A 71 -16.40 7.03 -4.89
C ASN A 71 -16.62 8.24 -3.96
N PRO A 72 -17.75 8.96 -4.13
CA PRO A 72 -18.06 10.15 -3.33
C PRO A 72 -18.32 9.81 -1.86
N ASP A 73 -18.91 8.65 -1.58
CA ASP A 73 -19.30 8.20 -0.24
C ASP A 73 -18.05 8.07 0.67
N ARG A 74 -16.93 7.63 0.09
CA ARG A 74 -15.65 7.61 0.81
C ARG A 74 -15.21 8.99 1.27
N ALA A 75 -15.41 10.04 0.47
CA ALA A 75 -15.04 11.39 0.85
C ALA A 75 -15.87 11.89 2.04
N LEU A 76 -17.17 11.64 1.98
CA LEU A 76 -18.17 12.10 2.94
C LEU A 76 -18.05 11.41 4.30
N HIS A 77 -17.79 10.10 4.29
CA HIS A 77 -17.88 9.28 5.50
C HIS A 77 -16.53 9.00 6.16
N ARG A 78 -15.40 9.28 5.49
CA ARG A 78 -14.08 9.05 6.07
C ARG A 78 -13.85 9.91 7.31
N ARG A 79 -13.09 9.37 8.26
CA ARG A 79 -12.60 10.14 9.41
C ARG A 79 -11.79 11.35 8.95
N LYS A 80 -11.94 12.47 9.68
CA LYS A 80 -11.06 13.63 9.56
C LYS A 80 -9.59 13.22 9.79
N PRO A 81 -8.67 13.57 8.88
CA PRO A 81 -7.24 13.29 9.04
C PRO A 81 -6.67 13.96 10.31
N GLN A 82 -5.65 13.36 10.88
CA GLN A 82 -4.85 14.01 11.93
C GLN A 82 -4.06 15.19 11.34
N SER A 83 -3.73 16.15 12.19
CA SER A 83 -2.80 17.22 11.83
C SER A 83 -1.37 16.67 11.85
N ILE A 84 -0.72 16.67 10.69
CA ILE A 84 0.65 16.20 10.54
C ILE A 84 1.59 17.38 10.37
N THR A 85 2.56 17.54 11.26
CA THR A 85 3.50 18.67 11.23
C THR A 85 4.87 18.29 10.66
N SER A 86 5.29 17.03 10.78
CA SER A 86 6.58 16.55 10.29
C SER A 86 6.59 15.04 10.04
N MET A 87 7.60 14.58 9.30
CA MET A 87 7.81 13.16 8.99
C MET A 87 8.07 12.29 10.22
N LEU A 88 8.76 12.85 11.23
CA LEU A 88 9.09 12.18 12.49
C LEU A 88 8.21 12.66 13.64
N GLN A 89 6.99 13.12 13.36
CA GLN A 89 6.04 13.47 14.41
C GLN A 89 5.86 12.25 15.34
N PRO A 90 6.03 12.42 16.67
CA PRO A 90 5.92 11.31 17.60
C PRO A 90 4.49 10.76 17.63
N PHE A 91 4.38 9.45 17.88
CA PHE A 91 3.10 8.83 18.20
C PHE A 91 2.44 9.57 19.36
N SER A 92 1.11 9.72 19.29
CA SER A 92 0.33 10.27 20.38
C SER A 92 -0.71 9.26 20.86
N PRO A 93 -0.75 8.95 22.17
CA PRO A 93 -1.86 8.17 22.72
C PRO A 93 -3.17 8.96 22.71
N MET A 94 -3.11 10.28 22.50
CA MET A 94 -4.26 11.18 22.44
C MET A 94 -4.95 11.14 21.07
N GLY A 95 -6.28 11.19 21.07
CA GLY A 95 -7.08 11.03 19.86
C GLY A 95 -7.18 9.58 19.39
N PHE A 96 -7.56 9.36 18.13
CA PHE A 96 -7.68 8.00 17.59
C PHE A 96 -6.30 7.38 17.31
N ASN A 97 -6.13 6.12 17.68
CA ASN A 97 -5.04 5.26 17.21
C ASN A 97 -5.52 3.80 17.21
N PHE A 98 -4.77 2.90 16.57
CA PHE A 98 -5.22 1.52 16.42
C PHE A 98 -5.25 0.68 17.70
N THR A 99 -4.65 1.09 18.84
CA THR A 99 -4.85 0.35 20.10
C THR A 99 -6.30 0.44 20.59
N LYS A 100 -7.07 1.40 20.06
CA LYS A 100 -8.49 1.63 20.36
C LYS A 100 -9.47 0.86 19.46
N LEU A 101 -8.98 0.02 18.53
CA LEU A 101 -9.88 -0.84 17.74
C LEU A 101 -10.61 -1.83 18.65
N THR A 102 -11.89 -2.01 18.37
CA THR A 102 -12.70 -3.05 18.99
C THR A 102 -12.31 -4.43 18.44
N PRO A 103 -12.55 -5.52 19.19
CA PRO A 103 -12.30 -6.88 18.67
C PRO A 103 -13.04 -7.18 17.36
N GLN A 104 -14.21 -6.60 17.15
CA GLN A 104 -15.02 -6.78 15.94
C GLN A 104 -14.38 -6.14 14.70
N GLU A 105 -13.60 -5.08 14.87
CA GLU A 105 -12.85 -4.44 13.77
C GLU A 105 -11.60 -5.23 13.38
N THR A 106 -11.20 -6.23 14.18
CA THR A 106 -10.05 -7.10 13.87
C THR A 106 -10.54 -8.30 13.07
N LEU A 107 -9.98 -8.50 11.88
CA LEU A 107 -10.37 -9.59 10.99
C LEU A 107 -9.73 -10.92 11.42
N PHE A 108 -8.42 -10.91 11.65
CA PHE A 108 -7.65 -12.05 12.14
C PHE A 108 -6.26 -11.59 12.63
N ASP A 109 -5.65 -12.40 13.49
CA ASP A 109 -4.28 -12.25 13.99
C ASP A 109 -3.32 -13.03 13.09
N VAL A 110 -2.19 -12.43 12.73
CA VAL A 110 -1.14 -12.99 11.88
C VAL A 110 0.20 -13.13 12.61
N GLY A 111 0.18 -12.98 13.93
CA GLY A 111 1.31 -13.16 14.83
C GLY A 111 1.13 -14.40 15.70
N ASN A 112 1.29 -14.22 17.00
CA ASN A 112 1.24 -15.29 18.02
C ASN A 112 -0.05 -15.27 18.86
N GLY A 113 -1.05 -14.47 18.46
CA GLY A 113 -2.32 -14.34 19.19
C GLY A 113 -2.32 -13.33 20.32
N ASP A 114 -1.28 -12.51 20.43
CA ASP A 114 -1.20 -11.39 21.37
C ASP A 114 -1.88 -10.11 20.86
N GLY A 115 -2.37 -10.09 19.62
CA GLY A 115 -3.01 -8.95 18.99
C GLY A 115 -2.07 -7.83 18.51
N ASN A 116 -0.75 -8.04 18.54
CA ASN A 116 0.23 -7.07 18.04
C ASN A 116 0.29 -7.05 16.52
N ASP A 117 0.26 -8.22 15.88
CA ASP A 117 0.33 -8.39 14.44
C ASP A 117 -1.03 -8.88 13.94
N VAL A 118 -1.85 -7.96 13.42
CA VAL A 118 -3.23 -8.25 13.03
C VAL A 118 -3.60 -7.62 11.70
N VAL A 119 -4.55 -8.25 11.01
CA VAL A 119 -5.29 -7.62 9.93
C VAL A 119 -6.62 -7.10 10.49
N ALA A 120 -6.89 -5.82 10.30
CA ALA A 120 -8.11 -5.15 10.75
C ALA A 120 -8.83 -4.48 9.58
N ILE A 121 -10.13 -4.17 9.73
CA ILE A 121 -10.84 -3.45 8.67
C ILE A 121 -10.23 -2.05 8.45
N ASN A 122 -10.25 -1.60 7.21
CA ASN A 122 -10.27 -0.17 6.97
C ASN A 122 -11.72 0.28 6.97
N ALA A 123 -12.15 1.00 8.02
CA ALA A 123 -13.53 1.48 8.16
C ALA A 123 -13.98 2.46 7.04
N SER A 124 -13.09 2.85 6.12
CA SER A 124 -13.39 3.61 4.90
C SER A 124 -12.77 2.96 3.66
N PRO A 125 -13.34 1.82 3.21
CA PRO A 125 -12.72 0.96 2.21
C PRO A 125 -12.64 1.62 0.83
N LEU A 126 -11.51 1.46 0.14
CA LEU A 126 -11.27 2.00 -1.20
C LEU A 126 -11.83 1.05 -2.24
N GLU A 127 -11.68 -0.23 -1.96
CA GLU A 127 -11.95 -1.36 -2.84
C GLU A 127 -12.33 -2.56 -1.96
N GLN A 128 -12.85 -3.61 -2.56
CA GLN A 128 -13.14 -4.87 -1.87
C GLN A 128 -11.89 -5.40 -1.14
N GLY A 129 -12.10 -5.89 0.08
CA GLY A 129 -11.02 -6.42 0.92
C GLY A 129 -10.12 -5.34 1.54
N HIS A 130 -10.38 -4.03 1.33
CA HIS A 130 -9.54 -2.98 1.90
C HIS A 130 -9.49 -3.07 3.43
N SER A 131 -8.30 -3.42 3.91
CA SER A 131 -7.97 -3.72 5.30
C SER A 131 -6.65 -3.04 5.66
N LEU A 132 -6.29 -3.12 6.93
CA LEU A 132 -5.07 -2.59 7.50
C LEU A 132 -4.25 -3.74 8.09
N LEU A 133 -3.00 -3.86 7.70
CA LEU A 133 -2.02 -4.67 8.40
C LEU A 133 -1.40 -3.79 9.49
N LEU A 134 -1.62 -4.18 10.73
CA LEU A 134 -1.06 -3.54 11.91
C LEU A 134 0.01 -4.48 12.45
N THR A 135 1.24 -4.01 12.56
CA THR A 135 2.34 -4.78 13.12
C THR A 135 2.85 -4.11 14.37
N GLU A 136 3.24 -4.90 15.37
CA GLU A 136 3.75 -4.39 16.66
C GLU A 136 2.80 -3.35 17.28
N ARG A 137 1.48 -3.54 17.10
CA ARG A 137 0.41 -2.57 17.39
C ARG A 137 0.49 -1.97 18.79
N PHE A 138 0.89 -2.73 19.80
CA PHE A 138 0.97 -2.22 21.18
C PHE A 138 2.32 -1.57 21.51
N LYS A 139 3.33 -1.65 20.63
CA LYS A 139 4.55 -0.83 20.72
C LYS A 139 4.31 0.64 20.38
N CYS A 140 3.14 0.99 19.85
CA CYS A 140 2.73 2.37 19.58
C CYS A 140 3.74 3.13 18.70
N LEU A 141 4.27 2.46 17.67
CA LEU A 141 5.23 3.05 16.76
C LEU A 141 4.56 4.15 15.92
N PRO A 142 5.25 5.28 15.64
CA PRO A 142 4.75 6.27 14.69
C PRO A 142 4.62 5.65 13.29
N GLN A 143 4.00 6.36 12.35
CA GLN A 143 3.82 5.89 10.97
C GLN A 143 5.14 5.94 10.19
N VAL A 144 6.03 5.00 10.50
CA VAL A 144 7.34 4.75 9.89
C VAL A 144 7.44 3.26 9.56
N VAL A 145 7.99 2.93 8.40
CA VAL A 145 8.30 1.55 8.02
C VAL A 145 9.35 1.00 8.98
N THR A 146 9.08 -0.20 9.52
CA THR A 146 10.08 -1.06 10.17
C THR A 146 10.38 -2.26 9.27
N GLU A 147 11.56 -2.86 9.45
CA GLU A 147 11.93 -4.10 8.75
C GLU A 147 10.90 -5.22 8.98
N HIS A 148 10.41 -5.36 10.22
CA HIS A 148 9.36 -6.32 10.58
C HIS A 148 8.06 -6.04 9.81
N SER A 149 7.60 -4.78 9.78
CA SER A 149 6.36 -4.41 9.09
C SER A 149 6.44 -4.65 7.57
N LEU A 150 7.60 -4.34 6.97
CA LEU A 150 7.84 -4.54 5.54
C LEU A 150 7.89 -6.03 5.20
N ARG A 151 8.62 -6.82 5.99
CA ARG A 151 8.66 -8.28 5.87
C ARG A 151 7.25 -8.86 5.92
N LYS A 152 6.44 -8.47 6.90
CA LYS A 152 5.09 -9.00 7.07
C LYS A 152 4.18 -8.66 5.89
N ALA A 153 4.29 -7.45 5.33
CA ALA A 153 3.56 -7.06 4.13
C ALA A 153 3.96 -7.90 2.89
N ILE A 154 5.26 -8.19 2.72
CA ILE A 154 5.77 -9.03 1.60
C ILE A 154 5.32 -10.49 1.77
N GLU A 155 5.44 -11.05 2.97
CA GLU A 155 5.00 -12.41 3.27
C GLU A 155 3.50 -12.58 2.99
N LEU A 156 2.64 -11.67 3.48
CA LEU A 156 1.20 -11.72 3.18
C LEU A 156 0.91 -11.56 1.67
N CYS A 157 1.69 -10.76 0.94
CA CYS A 157 1.58 -10.70 -0.52
C CYS A 157 1.92 -12.05 -1.19
N LEU A 158 2.93 -12.74 -0.68
CA LEU A 158 3.37 -14.06 -1.17
C LEU A 158 2.41 -15.19 -0.78
N LEU A 159 1.73 -15.09 0.36
CA LEU A 159 0.74 -16.06 0.82
C LEU A 159 -0.55 -16.04 0.00
N SER A 160 -0.87 -14.90 -0.64
CA SER A 160 -2.01 -14.83 -1.55
C SER A 160 -1.72 -15.62 -2.84
N GLY A 161 -2.70 -16.44 -3.24
CA GLY A 161 -2.72 -17.12 -4.53
C GLY A 161 -3.33 -16.26 -5.64
N SER A 162 -3.65 -15.00 -5.36
CA SER A 162 -4.20 -14.03 -6.30
C SER A 162 -3.17 -12.94 -6.63
N ARG A 163 -3.17 -12.47 -7.88
CA ARG A 163 -2.33 -11.34 -8.29
C ARG A 163 -2.87 -9.99 -7.84
N TYR A 164 -4.12 -9.96 -7.36
CA TYR A 164 -4.85 -8.71 -7.11
C TYR A 164 -4.64 -8.13 -5.72
N LEU A 165 -4.10 -8.91 -4.77
CA LEU A 165 -3.80 -8.43 -3.43
C LEU A 165 -2.55 -7.54 -3.47
N ARG A 166 -2.70 -6.30 -3.02
CA ARG A 166 -1.64 -5.29 -3.03
C ARG A 166 -1.51 -4.64 -1.67
N PHE A 167 -0.30 -4.18 -1.36
CA PHE A 167 0.01 -3.50 -0.11
C PHE A 167 0.52 -2.09 -0.38
N ALA A 168 0.16 -1.17 0.48
CA ALA A 168 0.38 0.26 0.29
C ALA A 168 0.73 0.92 1.62
N PHE A 169 1.73 1.80 1.61
CA PHE A 169 2.15 2.59 2.75
C PHE A 169 2.27 4.06 2.36
N ASN A 170 1.75 4.90 3.24
CA ASN A 170 1.95 6.34 3.20
C ASN A 170 2.72 6.71 4.47
N SER A 171 3.84 7.39 4.34
CA SER A 171 4.45 8.08 5.48
C SER A 171 3.63 9.33 5.84
N LEU A 172 3.91 9.92 7.01
CA LEU A 172 3.14 11.04 7.56
C LEU A 172 2.97 12.19 6.58
N CYS A 173 4.07 12.73 6.05
CA CYS A 173 4.03 13.83 5.08
C CYS A 173 3.77 13.36 3.63
N ALA A 174 3.45 12.08 3.45
CA ALA A 174 3.03 11.46 2.20
C ALA A 174 1.55 11.02 2.24
N HIS A 175 0.74 11.77 3.00
CA HIS A 175 -0.71 11.62 3.13
C HIS A 175 -1.22 10.45 3.97
N ALA A 176 -0.43 9.94 4.92
CA ALA A 176 -1.00 9.13 6.00
C ALA A 176 -2.06 9.92 6.78
N SER A 177 -3.14 9.26 7.19
CA SER A 177 -4.22 9.92 7.94
C SER A 177 -4.15 9.69 9.45
N VAL A 178 -3.35 8.72 9.89
CA VAL A 178 -3.18 8.32 11.29
C VAL A 178 -1.69 8.13 11.56
N ASN A 179 -1.18 8.74 12.63
CA ASN A 179 0.18 8.51 13.12
C ASN A 179 0.23 7.31 14.07
N HIS A 180 0.19 6.12 13.49
CA HIS A 180 0.44 4.84 14.15
C HIS A 180 0.73 3.83 13.04
N LEU A 181 1.87 3.15 13.06
CA LEU A 181 2.32 2.18 12.05
C LEU A 181 1.18 1.28 11.53
N HIS A 182 0.88 1.44 10.25
CA HIS A 182 -0.05 0.59 9.50
C HIS A 182 0.31 0.54 8.02
N TRP A 183 0.02 -0.61 7.42
CA TRP A 183 0.00 -0.82 5.98
C TRP A 183 -1.44 -0.97 5.53
N HIS A 184 -1.75 -0.47 4.35
CA HIS A 184 -3.00 -0.77 3.65
C HIS A 184 -2.83 -2.07 2.87
N LEU A 185 -3.87 -2.89 2.81
CA LEU A 185 -3.99 -3.98 1.86
C LEU A 185 -5.36 -3.98 1.22
N TYR A 186 -5.45 -4.30 -0.07
CA TYR A 186 -6.73 -4.35 -0.79
C TYR A 186 -6.61 -5.20 -2.05
N CYS A 187 -7.74 -5.72 -2.53
CA CYS A 187 -7.80 -6.53 -3.73
C CYS A 187 -8.35 -5.71 -4.89
N LEU A 188 -7.51 -5.28 -5.82
CA LEU A 188 -7.97 -4.55 -7.01
C LEU A 188 -7.86 -5.44 -8.27
N LYS A 189 -9.01 -5.86 -8.80
CA LYS A 189 -9.13 -6.79 -9.95
C LYS A 189 -8.91 -6.12 -11.30
N GLN A 190 -7.82 -5.38 -11.42
CA GLN A 190 -7.42 -4.66 -12.63
C GLN A 190 -5.93 -4.88 -12.84
N GLU A 191 -5.50 -5.27 -14.05
CA GLU A 191 -4.08 -5.29 -14.39
C GLU A 191 -3.55 -3.85 -14.53
N MET A 192 -2.39 -3.59 -13.92
CA MET A 192 -1.81 -2.24 -13.86
C MET A 192 -0.41 -2.20 -14.50
N PRO A 193 -0.02 -1.10 -15.16
CA PRO A 193 1.26 -1.04 -15.90
C PRO A 193 2.49 -1.38 -15.08
N LEU A 194 2.53 -0.97 -13.81
CA LEU A 194 3.67 -1.21 -12.93
C LEU A 194 3.91 -2.69 -12.64
N GLU A 195 2.96 -3.57 -12.94
CA GLU A 195 3.12 -5.02 -12.78
C GLU A 195 4.04 -5.63 -13.86
N TYR A 196 4.25 -4.93 -14.98
CA TYR A 196 5.04 -5.43 -16.10
C TYR A 196 5.93 -4.40 -16.78
N ILE A 197 5.87 -3.12 -16.38
CA ILE A 197 6.71 -2.06 -16.95
C ILE A 197 8.20 -2.39 -16.82
N ASP A 198 8.99 -1.94 -17.79
CA ASP A 198 10.44 -2.00 -17.68
C ASP A 198 10.97 -1.01 -16.65
N THR A 199 12.03 -1.42 -15.97
CA THR A 199 12.75 -0.63 -14.97
C THR A 199 14.23 -0.67 -15.32
N ARG A 200 14.93 0.45 -15.18
CA ARG A 200 16.35 0.54 -15.53
C ARG A 200 17.21 0.04 -14.38
N SER A 201 18.24 -0.76 -14.65
CA SER A 201 19.19 -1.17 -13.61
C SER A 201 19.86 0.06 -12.99
N TYR A 202 20.10 0.05 -11.68
CA TYR A 202 20.77 1.14 -11.00
C TYR A 202 22.03 0.68 -10.25
N VAL A 203 21.83 0.13 -9.07
CA VAL A 203 22.85 -0.45 -8.19
C VAL A 203 22.35 -1.82 -7.74
N SER A 204 23.21 -2.66 -7.17
CA SER A 204 22.85 -4.05 -6.85
C SER A 204 21.50 -4.14 -6.11
N GLY A 205 20.54 -4.86 -6.69
CA GLY A 205 19.19 -5.06 -6.14
C GLY A 205 18.20 -3.89 -6.27
N VAL A 206 18.62 -2.71 -6.75
CA VAL A 206 17.74 -1.53 -6.90
C VAL A 206 17.69 -1.08 -8.37
N ARG A 207 16.48 -0.77 -8.84
CA ARG A 207 16.19 -0.35 -10.21
C ARG A 207 15.47 1.00 -10.19
N LEU A 208 15.57 1.77 -11.27
CA LEU A 208 14.88 3.05 -11.43
C LEU A 208 13.59 2.89 -12.23
N LEU A 209 12.54 3.54 -11.75
CA LEU A 209 11.28 3.76 -12.45
C LEU A 209 11.30 5.17 -13.06
N VAL A 210 11.83 5.30 -14.28
CA VAL A 210 11.95 6.60 -14.97
C VAL A 210 11.01 6.77 -16.16
N ASP A 211 10.53 5.67 -16.74
CA ASP A 211 9.65 5.67 -17.91
C ASP A 211 8.15 5.72 -17.54
N TYR A 212 7.88 5.98 -16.25
CA TYR A 212 6.57 6.21 -15.66
C TYR A 212 6.51 7.62 -15.06
N PRO A 213 5.33 8.25 -14.92
CA PRO A 213 5.24 9.64 -14.44
C PRO A 213 5.71 9.81 -13.00
N ALA A 214 5.29 8.92 -12.09
CA ALA A 214 5.80 8.90 -10.72
C ALA A 214 7.21 8.28 -10.68
N LYS A 215 8.24 9.11 -10.54
CA LYS A 215 9.64 8.67 -10.50
C LYS A 215 10.00 8.03 -9.18
N GLY A 216 10.66 6.88 -9.22
CA GLY A 216 10.98 6.19 -7.98
C GLY A 216 11.95 5.03 -8.15
N PHE A 217 12.10 4.28 -7.07
CA PHE A 217 12.93 3.09 -6.97
C PHE A 217 12.05 1.84 -7.04
N CYS A 218 12.57 0.79 -7.63
CA CYS A 218 11.93 -0.51 -7.73
C CYS A 218 12.89 -1.60 -7.29
N LEU A 219 12.44 -2.45 -6.37
CA LEU A 219 13.10 -3.69 -6.00
C LEU A 219 12.23 -4.85 -6.44
N LYS A 220 12.86 -5.89 -6.98
CA LYS A 220 12.19 -7.09 -7.51
C LYS A 220 12.65 -8.29 -6.71
N LEU A 221 11.73 -9.12 -6.23
CA LEU A 221 12.08 -10.37 -5.53
C LEU A 221 13.02 -11.23 -6.38
N SER A 222 12.79 -11.30 -7.69
CA SER A 222 13.64 -12.04 -8.63
C SER A 222 15.10 -11.55 -8.73
N SER A 223 15.47 -10.46 -8.05
CA SER A 223 16.84 -9.92 -8.01
C SER A 223 17.60 -10.31 -6.74
N PHE A 224 16.99 -11.10 -5.85
CA PHE A 224 17.54 -11.49 -4.55
C PHE A 224 17.49 -13.00 -4.37
N GLN A 225 18.28 -13.54 -3.44
CA GLN A 225 18.28 -14.99 -3.14
C GLN A 225 17.03 -15.38 -2.36
N ASP A 226 16.64 -14.56 -1.39
CA ASP A 226 15.49 -14.81 -0.53
C ASP A 226 14.74 -13.53 -0.16
N ILE A 227 13.64 -13.70 0.58
CA ILE A 227 12.78 -12.61 1.05
C ILE A 227 13.53 -11.70 2.03
N GLY A 228 14.45 -12.24 2.82
CA GLY A 228 15.25 -11.49 3.78
C GLY A 228 16.17 -10.48 3.11
N ASP A 229 16.87 -10.89 2.06
CA ASP A 229 17.72 -10.01 1.26
C ASP A 229 16.91 -8.86 0.63
N LEU A 230 15.74 -9.18 0.06
CA LEU A 230 14.82 -8.17 -0.49
C LEU A 230 14.37 -7.19 0.60
N VAL A 231 13.94 -7.69 1.76
CA VAL A 231 13.49 -6.90 2.90
C VAL A 231 14.60 -5.97 3.37
N ALA A 232 15.80 -6.48 3.61
CA ALA A 232 16.93 -5.70 4.08
C ALA A 232 17.26 -4.57 3.10
N ARG A 233 17.29 -4.86 1.80
CA ARG A 233 17.60 -3.88 0.77
C ARG A 233 16.51 -2.82 0.61
N ALA A 234 15.23 -3.22 0.62
CA ALA A 234 14.12 -2.28 0.54
C ALA A 234 14.00 -1.42 1.80
N PHE A 235 14.23 -2.02 2.98
CA PHE A 235 14.25 -1.30 4.25
C PHE A 235 15.40 -0.30 4.31
N LEU A 236 16.59 -0.62 3.79
CA LEU A 236 17.70 0.34 3.70
C LEU A 236 17.31 1.61 2.94
N VAL A 237 16.63 1.47 1.79
CA VAL A 237 16.12 2.62 1.02
C VAL A 237 15.08 3.39 1.82
N ALA A 238 14.04 2.72 2.35
CA ALA A 238 12.98 3.38 3.10
C ALA A 238 13.51 4.07 4.38
N ASN A 239 14.41 3.42 5.10
CA ASN A 239 15.00 3.93 6.33
C ASN A 239 15.90 5.14 6.07
N TYR A 240 16.62 5.16 4.94
CA TYR A 240 17.36 6.35 4.53
C TYR A 240 16.43 7.55 4.32
N LEU A 241 15.32 7.36 3.58
CA LEU A 241 14.31 8.41 3.39
C LEU A 241 13.73 8.89 4.73
N GLN A 242 13.49 7.97 5.66
CA GLN A 242 13.01 8.31 7.02
C GLN A 242 14.03 9.12 7.81
N ALA A 243 15.31 8.72 7.79
CA ALA A 243 16.39 9.42 8.47
C ALA A 243 16.59 10.85 7.93
N CYS A 244 16.45 11.02 6.61
CA CYS A 244 16.49 12.34 5.96
C CYS A 244 15.16 13.10 6.03
N GLN A 245 14.14 12.57 6.73
CA GLN A 245 12.81 13.17 6.83
C GLN A 245 12.15 13.47 5.47
N VAL A 246 12.41 12.62 4.49
CA VAL A 246 11.81 12.70 3.16
C VAL A 246 10.46 12.00 3.18
N ALA A 247 9.43 12.71 2.75
CA ALA A 247 8.11 12.14 2.53
C ALA A 247 8.18 11.06 1.45
N HIS A 248 7.61 9.89 1.75
CA HIS A 248 7.66 8.76 0.83
C HIS A 248 6.44 7.85 0.91
N ASN A 249 6.23 7.12 -0.18
CA ASN A 249 5.22 6.08 -0.33
C ASN A 249 5.88 4.77 -0.70
N VAL A 250 5.34 3.64 -0.21
CA VAL A 250 5.80 2.30 -0.56
C VAL A 250 4.63 1.47 -1.06
N TYR A 251 4.81 0.73 -2.14
CA TYR A 251 3.76 -0.12 -2.71
C TYR A 251 4.32 -1.47 -3.12
N ILE A 252 3.60 -2.54 -2.77
CA ILE A 252 4.00 -3.92 -3.01
C ILE A 252 2.91 -4.59 -3.85
N THR A 253 3.32 -5.20 -4.95
CA THR A 253 2.41 -5.89 -5.86
C THR A 253 3.05 -7.14 -6.42
N ARG A 254 2.22 -8.13 -6.78
CA ARG A 254 2.62 -9.16 -7.72
C ARG A 254 2.97 -8.54 -9.06
N ALA A 255 3.96 -9.11 -9.72
CA ALA A 255 4.47 -8.63 -10.98
C ALA A 255 4.98 -9.78 -11.84
N ARG A 256 5.24 -9.44 -13.09
CA ARG A 256 5.93 -10.31 -14.04
C ARG A 256 7.42 -10.04 -13.95
N SER A 257 8.22 -11.10 -13.86
CA SER A 257 9.68 -11.01 -13.88
C SER A 257 10.17 -10.39 -15.20
N ARG A 258 9.46 -10.67 -16.30
CA ARG A 258 9.65 -10.10 -17.64
C ARG A 258 8.31 -9.68 -18.23
N ALA A 259 8.27 -8.61 -19.03
CA ALA A 259 7.04 -8.13 -19.65
C ALA A 259 6.32 -9.21 -20.50
N SER A 260 7.09 -10.11 -21.13
CA SER A 260 6.58 -11.22 -21.93
C SER A 260 6.11 -12.44 -21.13
N SER A 261 6.31 -12.46 -19.80
CA SER A 261 5.84 -13.59 -18.98
C SER A 261 4.32 -13.62 -18.95
N GLU A 262 3.74 -14.81 -19.02
CA GLU A 262 2.31 -15.02 -18.77
C GLU A 262 2.03 -15.23 -17.28
N LEU A 263 3.08 -15.45 -16.47
CA LEU A 263 2.99 -15.74 -15.05
C LEU A 263 3.35 -14.50 -14.23
N TYR A 264 2.71 -14.38 -13.07
CA TYR A 264 3.09 -13.46 -12.01
C TYR A 264 4.07 -14.19 -11.08
N ASP A 265 5.32 -14.23 -11.51
CA ASP A 265 6.45 -14.95 -10.91
C ASP A 265 7.41 -14.03 -10.14
N ASP A 266 6.95 -12.83 -9.77
CA ASP A 266 7.76 -11.83 -9.09
C ASP A 266 6.91 -10.97 -8.14
N VAL A 267 7.60 -10.31 -7.21
CA VAL A 267 7.04 -9.27 -6.34
C VAL A 267 7.85 -8.00 -6.54
N ARG A 268 7.16 -6.89 -6.79
CA ARG A 268 7.79 -5.57 -6.92
C ARG A 268 7.45 -4.70 -5.74
N ILE A 269 8.48 -4.05 -5.21
CA ILE A 269 8.38 -3.00 -4.20
C ILE A 269 8.76 -1.69 -4.87
N TYR A 270 7.80 -0.78 -4.95
CA TYR A 270 8.01 0.58 -5.41
C TYR A 270 8.16 1.52 -4.24
N ILE A 271 9.19 2.37 -4.27
CA ILE A 271 9.44 3.39 -3.26
C ILE A 271 9.56 4.74 -3.96
N TRP A 272 8.65 5.65 -3.65
CA TRP A 272 8.65 7.02 -4.21
C TRP A 272 8.99 8.01 -3.11
N ALA A 273 10.13 8.69 -3.26
CA ALA A 273 10.38 9.94 -2.56
C ALA A 273 9.55 11.05 -3.21
N ARG A 274 9.01 11.97 -2.41
CA ARG A 274 8.10 13.00 -2.91
C ARG A 274 8.15 14.30 -2.12
N LYS A 275 7.59 15.35 -2.71
CA LYS A 275 7.27 16.62 -2.03
C LYS A 275 6.45 16.36 -0.76
N SER A 276 6.87 17.03 0.31
CA SER A 276 6.21 16.93 1.62
C SER A 276 4.87 17.66 1.62
N SER A 277 3.89 17.11 2.33
CA SER A 277 2.61 17.77 2.61
C SER A 277 2.35 17.75 4.12
N THR A 278 2.08 18.92 4.70
CA THR A 278 1.84 19.11 6.14
C THR A 278 0.47 19.75 6.39
N GLY A 279 0.04 19.76 7.64
CA GLY A 279 -1.26 20.25 8.08
C GLY A 279 -2.36 19.18 8.02
N VAL A 280 -3.60 19.65 7.90
CA VAL A 280 -4.76 18.78 7.71
C VAL A 280 -4.95 18.58 6.21
N LYS A 281 -4.95 17.32 5.76
CA LYS A 281 -5.19 16.98 4.35
C LYS A 281 -6.56 17.52 3.91
N ASP A 282 -6.56 18.34 2.86
CA ASP A 282 -7.79 18.73 2.17
C ASP A 282 -8.45 17.48 1.57
N THR A 283 -9.71 17.25 1.91
CA THR A 283 -10.45 16.08 1.43
C THR A 283 -11.25 16.36 0.16
N THR A 284 -11.19 17.58 -0.38
CA THR A 284 -11.95 17.99 -1.57
C THR A 284 -11.12 17.97 -2.85
N ALA A 285 -9.81 18.28 -2.77
CA ALA A 285 -8.90 18.22 -3.91
C ALA A 285 -8.49 16.78 -4.32
N PHE A 286 -8.09 16.63 -5.59
CA PHE A 286 -7.31 15.47 -6.03
C PHE A 286 -5.93 15.54 -5.39
N ILE A 287 -5.59 14.55 -4.57
CA ILE A 287 -4.35 14.54 -3.79
C ILE A 287 -3.69 13.18 -3.97
N PRO A 288 -2.68 13.07 -4.86
CA PRO A 288 -1.98 11.83 -5.10
C PRO A 288 -1.32 11.30 -3.83
N ALA A 289 -1.75 10.12 -3.40
CA ALA A 289 -1.08 9.30 -2.40
C ALA A 289 -0.58 8.02 -3.09
N VAL A 290 -0.22 7.00 -2.29
CA VAL A 290 0.37 5.76 -2.81
C VAL A 290 -0.44 5.04 -3.89
N CYS A 291 -1.79 5.04 -3.82
CA CYS A 291 -2.64 4.42 -4.85
C CYS A 291 -2.56 5.17 -6.17
N GLU A 292 -2.59 6.50 -6.12
CA GLU A 292 -2.49 7.36 -7.30
C GLU A 292 -1.11 7.26 -7.95
N LEU A 293 -0.03 7.17 -7.14
CA LEU A 293 1.33 6.89 -7.65
C LEU A 293 1.42 5.52 -8.36
N PHE A 294 0.55 4.56 -8.01
CA PHE A 294 0.45 3.28 -8.70
C PHE A 294 -0.43 3.32 -9.96
N GLY A 295 -1.20 4.39 -10.14
CA GLY A 295 -2.14 4.58 -11.25
C GLY A 295 -3.59 4.20 -10.92
N HIS A 296 -3.91 3.94 -9.65
CA HIS A 296 -5.27 3.72 -9.15
C HIS A 296 -5.80 5.01 -8.51
N LEU A 297 -6.65 5.72 -9.24
CA LEU A 297 -7.12 7.05 -8.90
C LEU A 297 -8.46 7.01 -8.18
N SER A 298 -8.47 7.38 -6.89
CA SER A 298 -9.69 7.51 -6.11
C SER A 298 -10.26 8.92 -6.21
N ILE A 299 -11.23 9.09 -7.11
CA ILE A 299 -11.88 10.38 -7.39
C ILE A 299 -13.19 10.49 -6.61
N ARG A 300 -13.49 11.69 -6.13
CA ARG A 300 -14.60 11.96 -5.20
C ARG A 300 -15.65 12.88 -5.80
N ASP A 301 -15.19 13.78 -6.66
CA ASP A 301 -16.00 14.77 -7.33
C ASP A 301 -16.29 14.30 -8.76
N GLU A 302 -17.55 14.41 -9.16
CA GLU A 302 -18.04 13.92 -10.46
C GLU A 302 -17.51 14.79 -11.62
N GLU A 303 -17.42 16.11 -11.43
CA GLU A 303 -16.92 17.02 -12.45
C GLU A 303 -15.41 16.81 -12.69
N ILE A 304 -14.64 16.64 -11.61
CA ILE A 304 -13.23 16.24 -11.72
C ILE A 304 -13.13 14.89 -12.41
N TYR A 305 -13.92 13.89 -12.00
CA TYR A 305 -13.88 12.56 -12.61
C TYR A 305 -14.13 12.64 -14.11
N ASP A 306 -15.14 13.38 -14.56
CA ASP A 306 -15.51 13.48 -15.97
C ASP A 306 -14.43 14.16 -16.81
N LYS A 307 -13.84 15.24 -16.30
CA LYS A 307 -12.84 16.05 -17.01
C LYS A 307 -11.42 15.50 -16.95
N LEU A 308 -11.11 14.65 -15.97
CA LEU A 308 -9.76 14.13 -15.75
C LEU A 308 -9.19 13.43 -16.98
N THR A 309 -8.01 13.86 -17.41
CA THR A 309 -7.25 13.27 -18.51
C THR A 309 -5.99 12.57 -18.01
N GLU A 310 -5.37 11.74 -18.85
CA GLU A 310 -4.10 11.10 -18.49
C GLU A 310 -2.97 12.15 -18.34
N ASN A 311 -3.00 13.23 -19.12
CA ASN A 311 -1.98 14.29 -19.05
C ASN A 311 -2.00 15.02 -17.71
N ASP A 312 -3.20 15.34 -17.19
CA ASP A 312 -3.33 15.98 -15.87
C ASP A 312 -2.67 15.12 -14.79
N VAL A 313 -2.91 13.80 -14.83
CA VAL A 313 -2.32 12.85 -13.89
C VAL A 313 -0.81 12.72 -14.10
N ILE A 314 -0.32 12.71 -15.34
CA ILE A 314 1.12 12.68 -15.63
C ILE A 314 1.82 13.88 -15.00
N GLU A 315 1.27 15.08 -15.20
CA GLU A 315 1.83 16.32 -14.67
C GLU A 315 1.86 16.30 -13.14
N ASP A 316 0.75 15.94 -12.49
CA ASP A 316 0.65 15.85 -11.03
C ASP A 316 1.65 14.83 -10.44
N LEU A 317 1.72 13.62 -11.02
CA LEU A 317 2.60 12.57 -10.52
C LEU A 317 4.08 12.91 -10.70
N ASN A 318 4.42 13.53 -11.83
CA ASN A 318 5.78 13.97 -12.11
C ASN A 318 6.19 15.12 -11.18
N ASP A 319 5.34 16.14 -11.02
CA ASP A 319 5.62 17.31 -10.17
C ASP A 319 5.97 16.91 -8.74
N ILE A 320 5.24 15.94 -8.18
CA ILE A 320 5.46 15.56 -6.78
C ILE A 320 6.66 14.64 -6.56
N THR A 321 7.18 13.97 -7.60
CA THR A 321 8.25 12.95 -7.44
C THR A 321 9.58 13.32 -8.07
N GLU A 322 9.61 14.00 -9.21
CA GLU A 322 10.82 14.18 -10.05
C GLU A 322 11.98 14.85 -9.29
N GLU A 323 11.71 15.97 -8.61
CA GLU A 323 12.73 16.74 -7.88
C GLU A 323 13.43 15.89 -6.82
N TYR A 324 12.64 15.28 -5.93
CA TYR A 324 13.17 14.46 -4.84
C TYR A 324 13.82 13.17 -5.35
N PHE A 325 13.24 12.54 -6.37
CA PHE A 325 13.86 11.39 -7.02
C PHE A 325 15.25 11.76 -7.57
N SER A 326 15.37 12.86 -8.31
CA SER A 326 16.63 13.30 -8.89
C SER A 326 17.69 13.62 -7.84
N LEU A 327 17.32 14.30 -6.75
CA LEU A 327 18.23 14.61 -5.63
C LEU A 327 18.71 13.33 -4.92
N LEU A 328 17.78 12.46 -4.54
CA LEU A 328 18.08 11.31 -3.68
C LEU A 328 18.67 10.14 -4.43
N ARG A 329 18.46 10.06 -5.76
CA ARG A 329 19.04 9.00 -6.59
C ARG A 329 20.55 8.96 -6.38
N ASP A 330 21.22 10.11 -6.49
CA ASP A 330 22.68 10.17 -6.44
C ASP A 330 23.18 9.90 -5.01
N GLU A 331 22.53 10.44 -3.97
CA GLU A 331 22.87 10.18 -2.56
C GLU A 331 22.67 8.70 -2.17
N LEU A 332 21.59 8.07 -2.61
CA LEU A 332 21.32 6.66 -2.35
C LEU A 332 22.35 5.76 -3.03
N LYS A 333 22.97 6.19 -4.14
CA LYS A 333 23.99 5.40 -4.83
C LYS A 333 25.15 5.07 -3.89
N ASP A 334 25.68 6.11 -3.24
CA ASP A 334 26.84 6.01 -2.37
C ASP A 334 26.58 5.16 -1.12
N ILE A 335 25.32 5.06 -0.72
CA ILE A 335 24.88 4.25 0.44
C ILE A 335 24.68 2.80 0.02
N LEU A 336 24.14 2.57 -1.17
CA LEU A 336 23.82 1.25 -1.68
C LEU A 336 25.03 0.51 -2.26
N GLU A 337 26.10 1.23 -2.64
CA GLU A 337 27.35 0.66 -3.13
C GLU A 337 28.37 0.35 -2.02
N LYS A 338 28.13 0.83 -0.80
CA LYS A 338 28.83 0.39 0.42
C LYS A 338 28.24 -0.92 0.92
#